data_AF-A0A242DBN1-F1
#
_entry.id   AF-A0A242DBN1-F1
#
_cell.length_a   1.000
_cell.length_b   1.000
_cell.length_c   1.000
_cell.angle_alpha   90.00
_cell.angle_beta   90.00
_cell.angle_gamma   90.00
#
_symmetry.space_group_name_H-M   'P 1'
#
loop_
_entity.id
_entity.type
_entity.pdbx_description
1 polymer ?
#
loop_
_entity_poly.entity_id
_entity_poly.type
_entity_poly.pdbx_seq_one_letter_code
_entity_poly.pdbx_strand_id
1 'polypeptide(L)'
;MIKLKKYTALTLCALTLTATPLTALADEYDQKIADQDKKISDLQQTEQSAEDQKAALEEQVAAVEKEVSDVLKEKTNEEKKMSDLTAKIGVLQEKIQKREEQLRKQARDVQTNHDAGSIVDVVINSKSVGEAVKKTMAVSTILTANKNIMEQQTKDKAELEKLEKEAEQRLEVINKKTAELKEKQDQLVQTKLDQQVKINEIQASIATEKGQKEKYEKQQEEAEKKRQEALKALEEQRKKEEEARAKAQVEAEKQAKKAAEEAQKAAEEAEKQAAAAETAKQKQEAEIAQLEAQQQEQQAKQQQEQAQTVTDTGASQVTTNPAPTTEESKPATNSSGWASPLSIGLVVTSPFGPRQDPTGASGTQHDGIDFAGAAGTPILASKGGKVVEAGFHWSAGNHVVIQHSDGYYSYYMHMVSAPSVGVGSDVSAGQVLGGMGTTGNSTGVHLHFGVSTALWSGFVNPAPLLGI
;
A
#
# COMPACT_ATOMS: atom_id res chain seq x y z
N MET A 1 19.02 -21.77 -69.98
CA MET A 1 17.89 -21.72 -69.01
C MET A 1 17.38 -23.13 -68.80
N ILE A 2 17.50 -23.71 -67.60
CA ILE A 2 16.69 -24.85 -67.11
C ILE A 2 16.69 -24.79 -65.58
N LYS A 3 15.54 -25.12 -65.01
CA LYS A 3 15.07 -24.94 -63.62
C LYS A 3 16.07 -25.39 -62.54
N LEU A 4 16.27 -24.56 -61.50
CA LEU A 4 16.90 -24.97 -60.25
C LEU A 4 15.94 -24.79 -59.04
N LYS A 5 15.58 -25.93 -58.45
CA LYS A 5 15.06 -26.24 -57.11
C LYS A 5 14.49 -25.10 -56.23
N LYS A 6 13.20 -25.20 -55.88
CA LYS A 6 12.61 -24.59 -54.67
C LYS A 6 12.69 -25.58 -53.49
N TYR A 7 13.60 -25.37 -52.54
CA TYR A 7 13.60 -26.02 -51.22
C TYR A 7 14.36 -25.15 -50.20
N THR A 8 13.64 -24.32 -49.46
CA THR A 8 13.98 -23.66 -48.17
C THR A 8 12.85 -22.66 -47.85
N ALA A 9 12.45 -22.40 -46.61
CA ALA A 9 12.82 -23.02 -45.34
C ALA A 9 11.57 -23.13 -44.45
N LEU A 10 11.41 -24.24 -43.72
CA LEU A 10 10.37 -24.41 -42.72
C LEU A 10 10.90 -23.86 -41.38
N THR A 11 10.72 -22.57 -41.11
CA THR A 11 11.14 -21.96 -39.85
C THR A 11 10.24 -22.43 -38.71
N LEU A 12 10.74 -23.41 -37.96
CA LEU A 12 10.16 -23.90 -36.72
C LEU A 12 10.19 -22.77 -35.68
N CYS A 13 9.09 -22.04 -35.54
CA CYS A 13 8.99 -20.96 -34.56
C CYS A 13 8.88 -21.57 -33.15
N ALA A 14 9.98 -21.57 -32.40
CA ALA A 14 9.99 -21.99 -31.01
C ALA A 14 9.21 -20.95 -30.18
N LEU A 15 8.02 -21.33 -29.71
CA LEU A 15 7.17 -20.46 -28.91
C LEU A 15 7.73 -20.42 -27.48
N THR A 16 8.69 -19.53 -27.21
CA THR A 16 9.21 -19.33 -25.86
C THR A 16 8.13 -18.71 -25.00
N LEU A 17 7.30 -19.54 -24.37
CA LEU A 17 6.31 -19.13 -23.40
C LEU A 17 7.06 -18.51 -22.21
N THR A 18 7.09 -17.18 -22.16
CA THR A 18 7.64 -16.45 -21.02
C THR A 18 6.69 -16.62 -19.85
N ALA A 19 6.90 -17.70 -19.09
CA ALA A 19 6.32 -17.83 -17.76
C ALA A 19 6.83 -16.64 -16.93
N THR A 20 5.95 -15.64 -16.75
CA THR A 20 6.15 -14.66 -15.68
C THR A 20 6.33 -15.45 -14.37
N PRO A 21 7.31 -15.10 -13.53
CA PRO A 21 7.56 -15.84 -12.31
C PRO A 21 6.40 -15.62 -11.35
N LEU A 22 5.42 -16.52 -11.41
CA LEU A 22 4.22 -16.57 -10.56
C LEU A 22 4.55 -16.62 -9.05
N THR A 23 5.81 -16.81 -8.69
CA THR A 23 6.34 -16.64 -7.32
C THR A 23 6.10 -15.23 -6.80
N ALA A 24 6.29 -14.19 -7.63
CA ALA A 24 6.24 -12.79 -7.21
C ALA A 24 4.85 -12.36 -6.68
N LEU A 25 3.77 -13.03 -7.10
CA LEU A 25 2.42 -12.77 -6.58
C LEU A 25 2.14 -13.48 -5.25
N ALA A 26 2.80 -14.61 -4.99
CA ALA A 26 2.67 -15.31 -3.70
C ALA A 26 3.40 -14.52 -2.61
N ASP A 27 4.65 -14.13 -2.89
CA ASP A 27 5.48 -13.32 -2.00
C ASP A 27 4.79 -11.99 -1.58
N GLU A 28 3.98 -11.39 -2.46
CA GLU A 28 3.20 -10.17 -2.18
C GLU A 28 2.05 -10.40 -1.17
N TYR A 29 1.40 -11.57 -1.20
CA TYR A 29 0.35 -11.90 -0.22
C TYR A 29 0.96 -12.35 1.11
N ASP A 30 2.06 -13.10 1.11
CA ASP A 30 2.80 -13.45 2.33
C ASP A 30 3.20 -12.19 3.12
N GLN A 31 3.68 -11.15 2.43
CA GLN A 31 4.01 -9.87 3.09
C GLN A 31 2.77 -9.18 3.69
N LYS A 32 1.63 -9.14 2.96
CA LYS A 32 0.37 -8.55 3.48
C LYS A 32 -0.18 -9.32 4.68
N ILE A 33 -0.04 -10.64 4.68
CA ILE A 33 -0.45 -11.51 5.79
C ILE A 33 0.44 -11.26 7.00
N ALA A 34 1.76 -11.16 6.83
CA ALA A 34 2.71 -10.83 7.89
C ALA A 34 2.48 -9.43 8.48
N ASP A 35 2.19 -8.43 7.65
CA ASP A 35 1.83 -7.08 8.10
C ASP A 35 0.54 -7.07 8.94
N GLN A 36 -0.46 -7.88 8.57
CA GLN A 36 -1.69 -8.02 9.35
C GLN A 36 -1.47 -8.80 10.66
N ASP A 37 -0.68 -9.87 10.67
CA ASP A 37 -0.31 -10.58 11.90
C ASP A 37 0.44 -9.66 12.86
N LYS A 38 1.33 -8.80 12.36
CA LYS A 38 2.01 -7.79 13.18
C LYS A 38 1.00 -6.81 13.80
N LYS A 39 0.11 -6.22 13.01
CA LYS A 39 -0.93 -5.30 13.54
C LYS A 39 -1.86 -5.98 14.56
N ILE A 40 -2.25 -7.24 14.32
CA ILE A 40 -3.06 -8.02 15.26
C ILE A 40 -2.29 -8.21 16.56
N SER A 41 -1.00 -8.56 16.49
CA SER A 41 -0.12 -8.67 17.68
C SER A 41 0.02 -7.34 18.44
N ASP A 42 0.25 -6.23 17.74
CA ASP A 42 0.37 -4.89 18.32
C ASP A 42 -0.94 -4.46 19.02
N LEU A 43 -2.10 -4.77 18.40
CA LEU A 43 -3.42 -4.55 19.00
C LEU A 43 -3.68 -5.44 20.21
N GLN A 44 -3.31 -6.73 20.17
CA GLN A 44 -3.44 -7.65 21.31
C GLN A 44 -2.56 -7.23 22.50
N GLN A 45 -1.34 -6.71 22.25
CA GLN A 45 -0.51 -6.15 23.29
C GLN A 45 -1.13 -4.87 23.90
N THR A 46 -1.80 -4.07 23.06
CA THR A 46 -2.54 -2.88 23.50
C THR A 46 -3.79 -3.26 24.32
N GLU A 47 -4.50 -4.32 23.92
CA GLU A 47 -5.62 -4.91 24.66
C GLU A 47 -5.18 -5.35 26.06
N GLN A 48 -4.12 -6.15 26.17
CA GLN A 48 -3.60 -6.62 27.46
C GLN A 48 -3.20 -5.45 28.37
N SER A 49 -2.49 -4.45 27.83
CA SER A 49 -2.13 -3.24 28.59
C SER A 49 -3.37 -2.46 29.07
N ALA A 50 -4.44 -2.44 28.27
CA ALA A 50 -5.70 -1.81 28.66
C ALA A 50 -6.46 -2.61 29.73
N GLU A 51 -6.41 -3.94 29.70
CA GLU A 51 -6.94 -4.84 30.74
C GLU A 51 -6.17 -4.72 32.05
N ASP A 52 -4.83 -4.68 32.02
CA ASP A 52 -3.99 -4.50 33.20
C ASP A 52 -4.28 -3.16 33.89
N GLN A 53 -4.44 -2.08 33.11
CA GLN A 53 -4.88 -0.77 33.61
C GLN A 53 -6.28 -0.82 34.22
N LYS A 54 -7.22 -1.55 33.60
CA LYS A 54 -8.57 -1.75 34.14
C LYS A 54 -8.53 -2.51 35.48
N ALA A 55 -7.72 -3.56 35.59
CA ALA A 55 -7.57 -4.32 36.84
C ALA A 55 -6.98 -3.44 37.97
N ALA A 56 -5.98 -2.61 37.67
CA ALA A 56 -5.43 -1.64 38.61
C ALA A 56 -6.45 -0.54 39.03
N LEU A 57 -7.37 -0.16 38.15
CA LEU A 57 -8.50 0.71 38.49
C LEU A 57 -9.54 0.00 39.36
N GLU A 58 -9.79 -1.30 39.14
CA GLU A 58 -10.69 -2.10 39.98
C GLU A 58 -10.19 -2.22 41.43
N GLU A 59 -8.89 -2.40 41.63
CA GLU A 59 -8.28 -2.37 42.97
C GLU A 59 -8.42 -0.99 43.64
N GLN A 60 -8.21 0.10 42.89
CA GLN A 60 -8.40 1.46 43.39
C GLN A 60 -9.86 1.77 43.74
N VAL A 61 -10.83 1.32 42.93
CA VAL A 61 -12.26 1.43 43.25
C VAL A 61 -12.58 0.68 44.55
N ALA A 62 -12.15 -0.57 44.69
CA ALA A 62 -12.38 -1.35 45.91
C ALA A 62 -11.73 -0.73 47.16
N ALA A 63 -10.56 -0.12 47.02
CA ALA A 63 -9.91 0.63 48.10
C ALA A 63 -10.71 1.88 48.49
N VAL A 64 -11.21 2.66 47.52
CA VAL A 64 -12.03 3.85 47.78
C VAL A 64 -13.41 3.48 48.33
N GLU A 65 -14.04 2.40 47.88
CA GLU A 65 -15.30 1.89 48.45
C GLU A 65 -15.13 1.50 49.92
N LYS A 66 -13.98 0.94 50.28
CA LYS A 66 -13.62 0.68 51.69
C LYS A 66 -13.41 1.97 52.47
N GLU A 67 -12.68 2.95 51.93
CA GLU A 67 -12.51 4.29 52.54
C GLU A 67 -13.87 4.97 52.78
N VAL A 68 -14.78 4.92 51.79
CA VAL A 68 -16.17 5.42 51.91
C VAL A 68 -16.93 4.68 53.02
N SER A 69 -16.85 3.35 53.07
CA SER A 69 -17.49 2.55 54.12
C SER A 69 -17.00 2.92 55.52
N ASP A 70 -15.69 3.12 55.69
CA ASP A 70 -15.10 3.49 56.97
C ASP A 70 -15.41 4.94 57.36
N VAL A 71 -15.43 5.88 56.40
CA VAL A 71 -15.87 7.27 56.64
C VAL A 71 -17.36 7.36 56.98
N LEU A 72 -18.22 6.51 56.41
CA LEU A 72 -19.63 6.44 56.80
C LEU A 72 -19.79 5.96 58.26
N LYS A 73 -18.96 5.02 58.73
CA LYS A 73 -18.92 4.61 60.15
C LYS A 73 -18.40 5.74 61.04
N GLU A 74 -17.34 6.45 60.63
CA GLU A 74 -16.87 7.65 61.33
C GLU A 74 -17.98 8.71 61.42
N LYS A 75 -18.70 8.95 60.33
CA LYS A 75 -19.83 9.91 60.26
C LYS A 75 -20.93 9.55 61.23
N THR A 76 -21.39 8.30 61.27
CA THR A 76 -22.40 7.85 62.25
C THR A 76 -21.92 8.00 63.69
N ASN A 77 -20.64 7.76 63.96
CA ASN A 77 -20.06 7.95 65.30
C ASN A 77 -19.93 9.44 65.69
N GLU A 78 -19.58 10.32 64.76
CA GLU A 78 -19.55 11.76 65.00
C GLU A 78 -20.96 12.36 65.09
N GLU A 79 -21.94 11.91 64.30
CA GLU A 79 -23.35 12.28 64.45
C GLU A 79 -23.89 11.94 65.84
N LYS A 80 -23.46 10.80 66.43
CA LYS A 80 -23.78 10.47 67.82
C LYS A 80 -23.12 11.42 68.83
N LYS A 81 -21.83 11.70 68.68
CA LYS A 81 -21.11 12.67 69.55
C LYS A 81 -21.69 14.09 69.41
N MET A 82 -22.14 14.46 68.22
CA MET A 82 -22.85 15.71 67.94
C MET A 82 -24.17 15.78 68.70
N SER A 83 -24.96 14.70 68.74
CA SER A 83 -26.16 14.61 69.58
C SER A 83 -25.84 14.82 71.06
N ASP A 84 -24.78 14.18 71.57
CA ASP A 84 -24.30 14.37 72.95
C ASP A 84 -23.81 15.81 73.22
N LEU A 85 -23.17 16.47 72.25
CA LEU A 85 -22.74 17.87 72.31
C LEU A 85 -23.94 18.82 72.30
N THR A 86 -24.90 18.65 71.39
CA THR A 86 -26.14 19.44 71.33
C THR A 86 -26.95 19.33 72.63
N ALA A 87 -27.02 18.14 73.23
CA ALA A 87 -27.66 17.96 74.54
C ALA A 87 -26.95 18.73 75.66
N LYS A 88 -25.61 18.72 75.70
CA LYS A 88 -24.81 19.51 76.66
C LYS A 88 -25.00 21.01 76.45
N ILE A 89 -24.97 21.46 75.19
CA ILE A 89 -25.20 22.85 74.78
C ILE A 89 -26.57 23.32 75.28
N GLY A 90 -27.64 22.55 75.06
CA GLY A 90 -28.99 22.89 75.54
C GLY A 90 -29.07 23.03 77.07
N VAL A 91 -28.49 22.09 77.82
CA VAL A 91 -28.42 22.16 79.29
C VAL A 91 -27.59 23.37 79.78
N LEU A 92 -26.54 23.74 79.06
CA LEU A 92 -25.68 24.88 79.40
C LEU A 92 -26.38 26.21 79.09
N GLN A 93 -27.03 26.32 77.93
CA GLN A 93 -27.88 27.45 77.55
C GLN A 93 -29.03 27.65 78.56
N GLU A 94 -29.70 26.58 79.01
CA GLU A 94 -30.76 26.67 80.03
C GLU A 94 -30.22 27.19 81.38
N LYS A 95 -29.05 26.72 81.83
CA LYS A 95 -28.37 27.23 83.04
C LYS A 95 -28.01 28.71 82.90
N ILE A 96 -27.45 29.10 81.75
CA ILE A 96 -27.08 30.48 81.43
C ILE A 96 -28.32 31.37 81.49
N GLN A 97 -29.42 31.00 80.82
CA GLN A 97 -30.68 31.76 80.84
C GLN A 97 -31.25 31.91 82.26
N LYS A 98 -31.31 30.81 83.05
CA LYS A 98 -31.80 30.85 84.43
C LYS A 98 -30.97 31.76 85.34
N ARG A 99 -29.63 31.74 85.21
CA ARG A 99 -28.76 32.66 85.95
C ARG A 99 -28.89 34.10 85.48
N GLU A 100 -29.08 34.35 84.18
CA GLU A 100 -29.35 35.68 83.63
C GLU A 100 -30.67 36.26 84.14
N GLU A 101 -31.73 35.47 84.18
CA GLU A 101 -33.00 35.88 84.77
C GLU A 101 -32.86 36.18 86.27
N GLN A 102 -32.15 35.33 87.03
CA GLN A 102 -31.86 35.58 88.45
C GLN A 102 -31.08 36.88 88.66
N LEU A 103 -29.97 37.08 87.92
CA LEU A 103 -29.16 38.30 87.99
C LEU A 103 -29.97 39.54 87.60
N ARG A 104 -30.80 39.45 86.56
CA ARG A 104 -31.68 40.54 86.12
C ARG A 104 -32.76 40.85 87.15
N LYS A 105 -33.29 39.84 87.83
CA LYS A 105 -34.24 40.01 88.93
C LYS A 105 -33.57 40.69 90.12
N GLN A 106 -32.41 40.19 90.57
CA GLN A 106 -31.64 40.80 91.66
C GLN A 106 -31.25 42.26 91.35
N ALA A 107 -30.78 42.55 90.13
CA ALA A 107 -30.45 43.91 89.71
C ALA A 107 -31.69 44.83 89.67
N ARG A 108 -32.84 44.30 89.22
CA ARG A 108 -34.11 45.03 89.25
C ARG A 108 -34.58 45.27 90.67
N ASP A 109 -34.52 44.29 91.56
CA ASP A 109 -34.92 44.40 92.96
C ASP A 109 -34.08 45.47 93.70
N VAL A 110 -32.79 45.56 93.40
CA VAL A 110 -31.90 46.65 93.88
C VAL A 110 -32.31 48.01 93.29
N GLN A 111 -32.77 48.06 92.04
CA GLN A 111 -33.16 49.30 91.36
C GLN A 111 -34.56 49.80 91.76
N THR A 112 -35.54 48.92 91.93
CA THR A 112 -36.96 49.31 92.11
C THR A 112 -37.37 49.53 93.56
N ASN A 113 -36.74 48.84 94.51
CA ASN A 113 -37.08 48.97 95.94
C ASN A 113 -36.67 50.32 96.56
N HIS A 114 -36.12 51.25 95.79
CA HIS A 114 -35.75 52.63 96.15
C HIS A 114 -34.77 52.80 97.33
N ASP A 115 -34.39 51.73 98.03
CA ASP A 115 -33.25 51.67 98.95
C ASP A 115 -31.93 51.53 98.16
N ALA A 116 -31.81 52.37 97.11
CA ALA A 116 -30.54 52.73 96.46
C ALA A 116 -29.76 53.77 97.29
N GLY A 117 -30.18 54.00 98.54
CA GLY A 117 -29.24 54.31 99.61
C GLY A 117 -28.06 53.35 99.50
N SER A 118 -26.86 53.92 99.49
CA SER A 118 -25.61 53.16 99.40
C SER A 118 -25.61 51.96 100.36
N ILE A 119 -24.78 50.95 100.13
CA ILE A 119 -24.51 49.90 101.15
C ILE A 119 -24.18 50.54 102.52
N VAL A 120 -23.56 51.72 102.48
CA VAL A 120 -23.31 52.59 103.64
C VAL A 120 -24.59 53.06 104.34
N ASP A 121 -25.64 53.41 103.60
CA ASP A 121 -26.93 53.92 104.10
C ASP A 121 -27.77 52.81 104.77
N VAL A 122 -27.81 51.62 104.18
CA VAL A 122 -28.43 50.41 104.77
C VAL A 122 -27.77 50.04 106.12
N VAL A 123 -26.47 50.33 106.26
CA VAL A 123 -25.70 50.13 107.49
C VAL A 123 -25.92 51.28 108.49
N ILE A 124 -25.98 52.53 108.02
CA ILE A 124 -26.24 53.73 108.85
C ILE A 124 -27.66 53.72 109.43
N ASN A 125 -28.68 53.34 108.66
CA ASN A 125 -30.08 53.29 109.09
C ASN A 125 -30.44 52.03 109.91
N SER A 126 -29.44 51.38 110.51
CA SER A 126 -29.64 50.22 111.38
C SER A 126 -29.94 50.64 112.82
N LYS A 127 -30.96 50.05 113.44
CA LYS A 127 -31.42 50.44 114.79
C LYS A 127 -30.49 49.97 115.92
N SER A 128 -29.48 49.16 115.59
CA SER A 128 -28.42 48.74 116.52
C SER A 128 -27.16 48.31 115.77
N VAL A 129 -26.01 48.32 116.46
CA VAL A 129 -24.73 47.80 115.93
C VAL A 129 -24.85 46.33 115.51
N GLY A 130 -25.63 45.52 116.25
CA GLY A 130 -25.88 44.11 115.90
C GLY A 130 -26.73 43.93 114.64
N GLU A 131 -27.65 44.86 114.35
CA GLU A 131 -28.40 44.89 113.09
C GLU A 131 -27.51 45.34 111.93
N ALA A 132 -26.67 46.37 112.15
CA ALA A 132 -25.71 46.87 111.18
C ALA A 132 -24.75 45.76 110.72
N VAL A 133 -24.14 45.02 111.67
CA VAL A 133 -23.24 43.89 111.36
C VAL A 133 -23.98 42.79 110.58
N LYS A 134 -25.22 42.44 110.95
CA LYS A 134 -26.03 41.44 110.23
C LYS A 134 -26.33 41.88 108.80
N LYS A 135 -26.70 43.14 108.58
CA LYS A 135 -26.94 43.69 107.23
C LYS A 135 -25.64 43.76 106.42
N THR A 136 -24.53 44.20 107.00
CA THR A 136 -23.21 44.20 106.34
C THR A 136 -22.79 42.79 105.92
N MET A 137 -22.95 41.80 106.81
CA MET A 137 -22.67 40.40 106.48
C MET A 137 -23.60 39.90 105.37
N ALA A 138 -24.90 40.17 105.44
CA ALA A 138 -25.86 39.78 104.39
C ALA A 138 -25.51 40.41 103.03
N VAL A 139 -25.19 41.71 102.98
CA VAL A 139 -24.76 42.40 101.76
C VAL A 139 -23.46 41.82 101.23
N SER A 140 -22.45 41.58 102.08
CA SER A 140 -21.18 40.95 101.68
C SER A 140 -21.39 39.53 101.14
N THR A 141 -22.27 38.74 101.77
CA THR A 141 -22.68 37.42 101.29
C THR A 141 -23.38 37.49 99.93
N ILE A 142 -24.29 38.46 99.73
CA ILE A 142 -24.99 38.66 98.45
C ILE A 142 -24.01 39.11 97.36
N LEU A 143 -23.10 40.04 97.64
CA LEU A 143 -22.09 40.49 96.68
C LEU A 143 -21.12 39.35 96.29
N THR A 144 -20.70 38.54 97.27
CA THR A 144 -19.85 37.36 97.02
C THR A 144 -20.60 36.31 96.20
N ALA A 145 -21.87 36.04 96.53
CA ALA A 145 -22.71 35.13 95.76
C ALA A 145 -22.92 35.62 94.32
N ASN A 146 -23.22 36.91 94.12
CA ASN A 146 -23.43 37.50 92.80
C ASN A 146 -22.13 37.53 91.99
N LYS A 147 -20.98 37.81 92.61
CA LYS A 147 -19.65 37.67 91.98
C LYS A 147 -19.42 36.24 91.52
N ASN A 148 -19.67 35.24 92.37
CA ASN A 148 -19.51 33.83 92.01
C ASN A 148 -20.46 33.41 90.88
N ILE A 149 -21.70 33.91 90.88
CA ILE A 149 -22.68 33.70 89.78
C ILE A 149 -22.15 34.31 88.47
N MET A 150 -21.65 35.55 88.49
CA MET A 150 -21.07 36.22 87.32
C MET A 150 -19.81 35.52 86.78
N GLU A 151 -18.92 35.07 87.67
CA GLU A 151 -17.73 34.30 87.29
C GLU A 151 -18.12 32.95 86.66
N GLN A 152 -19.08 32.24 87.24
CA GLN A 152 -19.58 30.99 86.67
C GLN A 152 -20.32 31.22 85.35
N GLN A 153 -21.11 32.29 85.23
CA GLN A 153 -21.78 32.67 83.99
C GLN A 153 -20.79 32.96 82.87
N THR A 154 -19.67 33.61 83.20
CA THR A 154 -18.58 33.91 82.25
C THR A 154 -17.90 32.62 81.77
N LYS A 155 -17.63 31.68 82.69
CA LYS A 155 -17.07 30.36 82.36
C LYS A 155 -18.01 29.54 81.48
N ASP A 156 -19.28 29.43 81.88
CA ASP A 156 -20.28 28.64 81.15
C ASP A 156 -20.52 29.22 79.73
N LYS A 157 -20.45 30.55 79.54
CA LYS A 157 -20.51 31.15 78.19
C LYS A 157 -19.29 30.85 77.33
N ALA A 158 -18.08 30.90 77.90
CA ALA A 158 -16.86 30.55 77.17
C ALA A 158 -16.79 29.05 76.83
N GLU A 159 -17.34 28.19 77.70
CA GLU A 159 -17.51 26.76 77.42
C GLU A 159 -18.55 26.52 76.33
N LEU A 160 -19.67 27.24 76.33
CA LEU A 160 -20.68 27.19 75.27
C LEU A 160 -20.10 27.52 73.89
N GLU A 161 -19.44 28.67 73.75
CA GLU A 161 -18.80 29.10 72.49
C GLU A 161 -17.79 28.07 71.98
N LYS A 162 -17.01 27.47 72.90
CA LYS A 162 -16.06 26.40 72.55
C LYS A 162 -16.78 25.15 72.04
N LEU A 163 -17.86 24.71 72.69
CA LEU A 163 -18.61 23.51 72.31
C LEU A 163 -19.36 23.70 70.98
N GLU A 164 -19.95 24.87 70.76
CA GLU A 164 -20.61 25.23 69.48
C GLU A 164 -19.58 25.21 68.33
N LYS A 165 -18.40 25.81 68.52
CA LYS A 165 -17.31 25.79 67.53
C LYS A 165 -16.74 24.38 67.27
N GLU A 166 -16.58 23.56 68.31
CA GLU A 166 -16.14 22.18 68.15
C GLU A 166 -17.16 21.35 67.35
N ALA A 167 -18.45 21.61 67.56
CA ALA A 167 -19.54 20.96 66.85
C ALA A 167 -19.56 21.32 65.35
N GLU A 168 -19.43 22.61 65.01
CA GLU A 168 -19.34 23.08 63.62
C GLU A 168 -18.14 22.47 62.87
N GLN A 169 -16.95 22.51 63.48
CA GLN A 169 -15.72 21.99 62.87
C GLN A 169 -15.77 20.48 62.60
N ARG A 170 -16.35 19.69 63.50
CA ARG A 170 -16.56 18.24 63.30
C ARG A 170 -17.45 17.98 62.08
N LEU A 171 -18.53 18.75 61.93
CA LEU A 171 -19.48 18.60 60.83
C LEU A 171 -18.89 19.03 59.47
N GLU A 172 -18.10 20.10 59.45
CA GLU A 172 -17.41 20.56 58.23
C GLU A 172 -16.41 19.49 57.72
N VAL A 173 -15.53 18.99 58.60
CA VAL A 173 -14.51 18.01 58.24
C VAL A 173 -15.12 16.70 57.72
N ILE A 174 -16.15 16.16 58.38
CA ILE A 174 -16.76 14.89 57.97
C ILE A 174 -17.51 15.01 56.63
N ASN A 175 -18.21 16.14 56.40
CA ASN A 175 -18.92 16.38 55.15
C ASN A 175 -17.93 16.59 53.99
N LYS A 176 -16.85 17.33 54.21
CA LYS A 176 -15.78 17.52 53.22
C LYS A 176 -15.14 16.18 52.82
N LYS A 177 -14.71 15.37 53.79
CA LYS A 177 -14.12 14.03 53.55
C LYS A 177 -15.08 13.10 52.80
N THR A 178 -16.38 13.18 53.11
CA THR A 178 -17.43 12.41 52.42
C THR A 178 -17.59 12.86 50.96
N ALA A 179 -17.56 14.16 50.68
CA ALA A 179 -17.68 14.71 49.33
C ALA A 179 -16.46 14.37 48.46
N GLU A 180 -15.24 14.56 48.99
CA GLU A 180 -13.98 14.24 48.29
C GLU A 180 -13.88 12.76 47.91
N LEU A 181 -14.26 11.85 48.82
CA LEU A 181 -14.28 10.41 48.54
C LEU A 181 -15.35 10.03 47.51
N LYS A 182 -16.53 10.67 47.53
CA LYS A 182 -17.56 10.43 46.53
C LYS A 182 -17.11 10.88 45.14
N GLU A 183 -16.53 12.08 45.03
CA GLU A 183 -16.01 12.58 43.76
C GLU A 183 -14.92 11.66 43.19
N LYS A 184 -13.99 11.20 44.06
CA LYS A 184 -12.96 10.21 43.69
C LYS A 184 -13.56 8.88 43.25
N GLN A 185 -14.62 8.40 43.90
CA GLN A 185 -15.34 7.18 43.50
C GLN A 185 -16.00 7.35 42.12
N ASP A 186 -16.74 8.44 41.91
CA ASP A 186 -17.42 8.75 40.64
C ASP A 186 -16.40 8.87 39.49
N GLN A 187 -15.26 9.55 39.71
CA GLN A 187 -14.16 9.66 38.74
C GLN A 187 -13.52 8.31 38.39
N LEU A 188 -13.25 7.45 39.38
CA LEU A 188 -12.67 6.12 39.15
C LEU A 188 -13.64 5.20 38.39
N VAL A 189 -14.94 5.24 38.73
CA VAL A 189 -15.98 4.47 38.02
C VAL A 189 -16.10 4.94 36.56
N GLN A 190 -16.10 6.26 36.30
CA GLN A 190 -16.10 6.77 34.93
C GLN A 190 -14.85 6.34 34.16
N THR A 191 -13.66 6.47 34.77
CA THR A 191 -12.40 6.06 34.14
C THR A 191 -12.39 4.56 33.79
N LYS A 192 -12.96 3.72 34.67
CA LYS A 192 -13.14 2.29 34.43
C LYS A 192 -14.09 2.00 33.26
N LEU A 193 -15.19 2.74 33.14
CA LEU A 193 -16.13 2.62 32.01
C LEU A 193 -15.46 3.03 30.69
N ASP A 194 -14.76 4.16 30.66
CA ASP A 194 -14.02 4.64 29.49
C ASP A 194 -12.97 3.62 29.04
N GLN A 195 -12.28 2.98 30.00
CA GLN A 195 -11.32 1.92 29.70
C GLN A 195 -11.98 0.65 29.12
N GLN A 196 -13.18 0.28 29.60
CA GLN A 196 -13.95 -0.83 29.04
C GLN A 196 -14.43 -0.53 27.60
N VAL A 197 -14.78 0.72 27.30
CA VAL A 197 -15.12 1.14 25.92
C VAL A 197 -13.91 0.95 25.00
N LYS A 198 -12.72 1.41 25.40
CA LYS A 198 -11.48 1.22 24.62
C LYS A 198 -11.17 -0.26 24.35
N ILE A 199 -11.33 -1.13 25.36
CA ILE A 199 -11.12 -2.58 25.18
C ILE A 199 -12.07 -3.12 24.09
N ASN A 200 -13.35 -2.73 24.13
CA ASN A 200 -14.33 -3.16 23.12
C ASN A 200 -13.98 -2.62 21.70
N GLU A 201 -13.47 -1.39 21.60
CA GLU A 201 -13.00 -0.79 20.34
C GLU A 201 -11.75 -1.50 19.77
N ILE A 202 -10.80 -1.87 20.63
CA ILE A 202 -9.62 -2.66 20.27
C ILE A 202 -10.06 -4.05 19.77
N GLN A 203 -10.98 -4.71 20.47
CA GLN A 203 -11.54 -6.01 20.05
C GLN A 203 -12.23 -5.95 18.68
N ALA A 204 -13.02 -4.89 18.42
CA ALA A 204 -13.64 -4.66 17.11
C ALA A 204 -12.58 -4.42 16.00
N SER A 205 -11.48 -3.74 16.34
CA SER A 205 -10.35 -3.51 15.43
C SER A 205 -9.61 -4.82 15.12
N ILE A 206 -9.34 -5.66 16.13
CA ILE A 206 -8.75 -6.99 15.98
C ILE A 206 -9.63 -7.89 15.09
N ALA A 207 -10.95 -7.87 15.29
CA ALA A 207 -11.88 -8.62 14.46
C ALA A 207 -11.85 -8.15 12.98
N THR A 208 -11.73 -6.84 12.76
CA THR A 208 -11.63 -6.24 11.42
C THR A 208 -10.34 -6.66 10.71
N GLU A 209 -9.17 -6.56 11.37
CA GLU A 209 -7.90 -6.94 10.77
C GLU A 209 -7.78 -8.45 10.55
N LYS A 210 -8.36 -9.29 11.42
CA LYS A 210 -8.52 -10.74 11.18
C LYS A 210 -9.34 -11.03 9.92
N GLY A 211 -10.44 -10.31 9.70
CA GLY A 211 -11.25 -10.46 8.48
C GLY A 211 -10.51 -10.04 7.20
N GLN A 212 -9.63 -9.05 7.28
CA GLN A 212 -8.75 -8.69 6.16
C GLN A 212 -7.64 -9.73 5.94
N LYS A 213 -7.08 -10.30 7.02
CA LYS A 213 -6.11 -11.40 6.91
C LYS A 213 -6.71 -12.61 6.18
N GLU A 214 -7.89 -13.07 6.60
CA GLU A 214 -8.61 -14.19 5.97
C GLU A 214 -8.89 -13.93 4.47
N LYS A 215 -9.13 -12.66 4.11
CA LYS A 215 -9.28 -12.26 2.71
C LYS A 215 -7.96 -12.39 1.92
N TYR A 216 -6.83 -11.99 2.49
CA TYR A 216 -5.52 -12.16 1.85
C TYR A 216 -5.11 -13.63 1.74
N GLU A 217 -5.37 -14.45 2.76
CA GLU A 217 -5.14 -15.90 2.73
C GLU A 217 -5.92 -16.56 1.57
N LYS A 218 -7.21 -16.22 1.38
CA LYS A 218 -8.00 -16.71 0.24
C LYS A 218 -7.48 -16.24 -1.11
N GLN A 219 -6.97 -15.01 -1.21
CA GLN A 219 -6.37 -14.49 -2.44
C GLN A 219 -5.04 -15.19 -2.76
N GLN A 220 -4.25 -15.54 -1.74
CA GLN A 220 -3.03 -16.33 -1.86
C GLN A 220 -3.35 -17.75 -2.36
N GLU A 221 -4.33 -18.44 -1.76
CA GLU A 221 -4.78 -19.77 -2.23
C GLU A 221 -5.24 -19.75 -3.69
N GLU A 222 -6.01 -18.72 -4.10
CA GLU A 222 -6.46 -18.58 -5.48
C GLU A 222 -5.30 -18.31 -6.46
N ALA A 223 -4.32 -17.49 -6.06
CA ALA A 223 -3.11 -17.20 -6.83
C ALA A 223 -2.23 -18.46 -6.99
N GLU A 224 -2.02 -19.20 -5.90
CA GLU A 224 -1.25 -20.46 -5.90
C GLU A 224 -1.93 -21.53 -6.75
N LYS A 225 -3.27 -21.64 -6.69
CA LYS A 225 -4.03 -22.54 -7.57
C LYS A 225 -3.84 -22.18 -9.04
N LYS A 226 -3.97 -20.89 -9.41
CA LYS A 226 -3.72 -20.41 -10.78
C LYS A 226 -2.28 -20.67 -11.22
N ARG A 227 -1.29 -20.53 -10.31
CA ARG A 227 0.11 -20.89 -10.57
C ARG A 227 0.26 -22.37 -10.91
N GLN A 228 -0.35 -23.27 -10.14
CA GLN A 228 -0.28 -24.70 -10.41
C GLN A 228 -0.99 -25.11 -11.71
N GLU A 229 -2.12 -24.46 -12.04
CA GLU A 229 -2.81 -24.66 -13.32
C GLU A 229 -1.95 -24.18 -14.51
N ALA A 230 -1.32 -23.01 -14.40
CA ALA A 230 -0.41 -22.48 -15.42
C ALA A 230 0.84 -23.37 -15.63
N LEU A 231 1.43 -23.90 -14.55
CA LEU A 231 2.56 -24.82 -14.64
C LEU A 231 2.19 -26.14 -15.34
N LYS A 232 1.01 -26.70 -15.05
CA LYS A 232 0.49 -27.90 -15.75
C LYS A 232 0.26 -27.62 -17.24
N ALA A 233 -0.33 -26.48 -17.58
CA ALA A 233 -0.54 -26.07 -18.97
C ALA A 233 0.77 -25.90 -19.74
N LEU A 234 1.79 -25.28 -19.13
CA LEU A 234 3.13 -25.16 -19.68
C LEU A 234 3.80 -26.53 -19.90
N GLU A 235 3.66 -27.47 -18.96
CA GLU A 235 4.19 -28.83 -19.11
C GLU A 235 3.49 -29.58 -20.26
N GLU A 236 2.18 -29.44 -20.40
CA GLU A 236 1.42 -30.03 -21.51
C GLU A 236 1.79 -29.40 -22.86
N GLN A 237 1.98 -28.09 -22.92
CA GLN A 237 2.48 -27.40 -24.12
C GLN A 237 3.87 -27.91 -24.50
N ARG A 238 4.80 -28.02 -23.54
CA ARG A 238 6.14 -28.56 -23.80
C ARG A 238 6.11 -29.98 -24.34
N LYS A 239 5.23 -30.85 -23.83
CA LYS A 239 5.05 -32.21 -24.38
C LYS A 239 4.54 -32.19 -25.83
N LYS A 240 3.57 -31.31 -26.15
CA LYS A 240 3.06 -31.12 -27.51
C LYS A 240 4.13 -30.59 -28.48
N GLU A 241 4.96 -29.65 -28.03
CA GLU A 241 6.10 -29.13 -28.80
C GLU A 241 7.19 -30.17 -29.03
N GLU A 242 7.51 -30.98 -28.01
CA GLU A 242 8.47 -32.08 -28.11
C GLU A 242 7.99 -33.17 -29.06
N GLU A 243 6.71 -33.57 -28.98
CA GLU A 243 6.08 -34.47 -29.95
C GLU A 243 6.11 -33.90 -31.38
N ALA A 244 5.78 -32.61 -31.55
CA ALA A 244 5.78 -31.96 -32.86
C ALA A 244 7.21 -31.91 -33.45
N ARG A 245 8.21 -31.61 -32.61
CA ARG A 245 9.63 -31.64 -32.98
C ARG A 245 10.10 -33.04 -33.37
N ALA A 246 9.72 -34.06 -32.61
CA ALA A 246 10.05 -35.45 -32.93
C ALA A 246 9.43 -35.89 -34.28
N LYS A 247 8.15 -35.57 -34.51
CA LYS A 247 7.46 -35.83 -35.78
C LYS A 247 8.13 -35.10 -36.96
N ALA A 248 8.51 -33.84 -36.77
CA ALA A 248 9.23 -33.04 -37.77
C ALA A 248 10.63 -33.60 -38.08
N GLN A 249 11.36 -34.09 -37.07
CA GLN A 249 12.68 -34.70 -37.25
C GLN A 249 12.60 -36.03 -38.03
N VAL A 250 11.61 -36.89 -37.72
CA VAL A 250 11.39 -38.16 -38.45
C VAL A 250 11.04 -37.90 -39.92
N GLU A 251 10.19 -36.92 -40.22
CA GLU A 251 9.85 -36.58 -41.61
C GLU A 251 11.04 -35.92 -42.33
N ALA A 252 11.86 -35.11 -41.65
CA ALA A 252 13.10 -34.56 -42.21
C ALA A 252 14.13 -35.65 -42.55
N GLU A 253 14.35 -36.65 -41.67
CA GLU A 253 15.22 -37.80 -41.96
C GLU A 253 14.72 -38.61 -43.16
N LYS A 254 13.41 -38.84 -43.24
CA LYS A 254 12.78 -39.55 -44.36
C LYS A 254 12.94 -38.80 -45.69
N GLN A 255 12.78 -37.47 -45.68
CA GLN A 255 13.04 -36.64 -46.86
C GLN A 255 14.52 -36.62 -47.25
N ALA A 256 15.43 -36.52 -46.28
CA ALA A 256 16.88 -36.60 -46.51
C ALA A 256 17.30 -37.95 -47.12
N LYS A 257 16.77 -39.06 -46.60
CA LYS A 257 17.03 -40.40 -47.14
C LYS A 257 16.52 -40.54 -48.58
N LYS A 258 15.31 -40.06 -48.87
CA LYS A 258 14.75 -40.07 -50.24
C LYS A 258 15.60 -39.24 -51.21
N ALA A 259 16.03 -38.05 -50.78
CA ALA A 259 16.91 -37.20 -51.58
C ALA A 259 18.29 -37.83 -51.83
N ALA A 260 18.82 -38.58 -50.86
CA ALA A 260 20.07 -39.34 -51.02
C ALA A 260 19.91 -40.51 -52.02
N GLU A 261 18.83 -41.29 -51.96
CA GLU A 261 18.54 -42.34 -52.95
C GLU A 261 18.34 -41.77 -54.37
N GLU A 262 17.65 -40.62 -54.49
CA GLU A 262 17.47 -39.93 -55.77
C GLU A 262 18.82 -39.40 -56.32
N ALA A 263 19.69 -38.85 -55.46
CA ALA A 263 21.02 -38.41 -55.85
C ALA A 263 21.94 -39.57 -56.26
N GLN A 264 21.89 -40.71 -55.56
CA GLN A 264 22.67 -41.90 -55.92
C GLN A 264 22.25 -42.46 -57.29
N LYS A 265 20.95 -42.56 -57.56
CA LYS A 265 20.43 -43.00 -58.87
C LYS A 265 20.88 -42.05 -60.00
N ALA A 266 20.82 -40.75 -59.77
CA ALA A 266 21.28 -39.76 -60.74
C ALA A 266 22.80 -39.85 -61.00
N ALA A 267 23.60 -40.20 -59.98
CA ALA A 267 25.04 -40.42 -60.13
C ALA A 267 25.36 -41.69 -60.95
N GLU A 268 24.71 -42.82 -60.66
CA GLU A 268 24.87 -44.06 -61.44
C GLU A 268 24.45 -43.88 -62.91
N GLU A 269 23.41 -43.09 -63.17
CA GLU A 269 22.95 -42.82 -64.55
C GLU A 269 23.91 -41.87 -65.28
N ALA A 270 24.46 -40.86 -64.61
CA ALA A 270 25.52 -40.00 -65.17
C ALA A 270 26.80 -40.79 -65.47
N GLU A 271 27.20 -41.73 -64.62
CA GLU A 271 28.36 -42.61 -64.85
C GLU A 271 28.16 -43.50 -66.09
N LYS A 272 26.97 -44.10 -66.24
CA LYS A 272 26.60 -44.86 -67.45
C LYS A 272 26.63 -44.01 -68.72
N GLN A 273 26.13 -42.78 -68.66
CA GLN A 273 26.18 -41.84 -69.79
C GLN A 273 27.62 -41.44 -70.13
N ALA A 274 28.48 -41.20 -69.14
CA ALA A 274 29.89 -40.89 -69.35
C ALA A 274 30.64 -42.08 -70.00
N ALA A 275 30.43 -43.30 -69.51
CA ALA A 275 31.02 -44.51 -70.11
C ALA A 275 30.54 -44.75 -71.55
N ALA A 276 29.26 -44.49 -71.84
CA ALA A 276 28.73 -44.58 -73.21
C ALA A 276 29.31 -43.50 -74.14
N ALA A 277 29.49 -42.27 -73.65
CA ALA A 277 30.12 -41.18 -74.39
C ALA A 277 31.59 -41.46 -74.71
N GLU A 278 32.35 -41.96 -73.73
CA GLU A 278 33.75 -42.37 -73.93
C GLU A 278 33.87 -43.53 -74.94
N THR A 279 32.98 -44.52 -74.87
CA THR A 279 32.91 -45.62 -75.86
C THR A 279 32.60 -45.08 -77.27
N ALA A 280 31.69 -44.10 -77.39
CA ALA A 280 31.37 -43.47 -78.67
C ALA A 280 32.53 -42.64 -79.22
N LYS A 281 33.25 -41.92 -78.36
CA LYS A 281 34.46 -41.16 -78.72
C LYS A 281 35.57 -42.09 -79.24
N GLN A 282 35.87 -43.18 -78.53
CA GLN A 282 36.86 -44.18 -78.96
C GLN A 282 36.50 -44.80 -80.31
N LYS A 283 35.20 -45.03 -80.57
CA LYS A 283 34.72 -45.50 -81.88
C LYS A 283 34.94 -44.47 -82.98
N GLN A 284 34.65 -43.18 -82.72
CA GLN A 284 34.94 -42.11 -83.69
C GLN A 284 36.44 -41.93 -83.93
N GLU A 285 37.28 -41.99 -82.90
CA GLU A 285 38.74 -41.90 -83.04
C GLU A 285 39.30 -43.06 -83.88
N ALA A 286 38.77 -44.29 -83.71
CA ALA A 286 39.12 -45.42 -84.56
C ALA A 286 38.64 -45.26 -86.02
N GLU A 287 37.45 -44.72 -86.24
CA GLU A 287 36.89 -44.45 -87.58
C GLU A 287 37.67 -43.34 -88.30
N ILE A 288 38.08 -42.28 -87.59
CA ILE A 288 38.96 -41.22 -88.09
C ILE A 288 40.33 -41.79 -88.46
N ALA A 289 40.96 -42.56 -87.57
CA ALA A 289 42.26 -43.18 -87.87
C ALA A 289 42.20 -44.12 -89.09
N GLN A 290 41.07 -44.80 -89.30
CA GLN A 290 40.85 -45.66 -90.47
C GLN A 290 40.66 -44.84 -91.76
N LEU A 291 39.97 -43.70 -91.70
CA LEU A 291 39.85 -42.74 -92.80
C LEU A 291 41.18 -42.04 -93.11
N GLU A 292 41.96 -41.67 -92.11
CA GLU A 292 43.30 -41.08 -92.29
C GLU A 292 44.27 -42.07 -92.93
N ALA A 293 44.24 -43.35 -92.54
CA ALA A 293 45.02 -44.40 -93.21
C ALA A 293 44.63 -44.56 -94.70
N GLN A 294 43.34 -44.52 -95.01
CA GLN A 294 42.86 -44.51 -96.41
C GLN A 294 43.28 -43.24 -97.16
N GLN A 295 43.23 -42.07 -96.52
CA GLN A 295 43.72 -40.82 -97.11
C GLN A 295 45.23 -40.81 -97.33
N GLN A 296 46.03 -41.38 -96.43
CA GLN A 296 47.47 -41.52 -96.65
C GLN A 296 47.78 -42.49 -97.79
N GLU A 297 47.01 -43.58 -97.94
CA GLU A 297 47.13 -44.47 -99.11
C GLU A 297 46.73 -43.77 -100.42
N GLN A 298 45.69 -42.93 -100.39
CA GLN A 298 45.28 -42.10 -101.55
C GLN A 298 46.28 -40.98 -101.85
N GLN A 299 46.85 -40.33 -100.83
CA GLN A 299 47.87 -39.30 -100.99
C GLN A 299 49.21 -39.90 -101.45
N ALA A 300 49.57 -41.11 -101.04
CA ALA A 300 50.73 -41.82 -101.59
C ALA A 300 50.54 -42.15 -103.08
N LYS A 301 49.30 -42.43 -103.52
CA LYS A 301 48.96 -42.59 -104.94
C LYS A 301 48.95 -41.25 -105.68
N GLN A 302 48.42 -40.19 -105.08
CA GLN A 302 48.38 -38.84 -105.69
C GLN A 302 49.76 -38.15 -105.69
N GLN A 303 50.68 -38.45 -104.78
CA GLN A 303 52.04 -37.89 -104.79
C GLN A 303 52.94 -38.47 -105.90
N GLN A 304 52.49 -39.49 -106.63
CA GLN A 304 53.11 -39.91 -107.90
C GLN A 304 52.52 -39.22 -109.14
N GLU A 305 51.37 -38.55 -109.03
CA GLU A 305 50.68 -37.92 -110.16
C GLU A 305 50.50 -36.41 -109.92
N GLN A 306 51.08 -35.59 -110.82
CA GLN A 306 50.89 -34.13 -110.91
C GLN A 306 51.72 -33.25 -109.94
N ALA A 307 53.02 -33.19 -110.23
CA ALA A 307 53.71 -31.91 -110.13
C ALA A 307 53.28 -30.98 -111.29
N GLN A 308 52.39 -30.00 -111.05
CA GLN A 308 52.36 -28.68 -111.74
C GLN A 308 51.26 -27.71 -111.25
N THR A 309 51.59 -26.41 -111.33
CA THR A 309 50.73 -25.17 -111.30
C THR A 309 49.98 -24.78 -110.00
N VAL A 310 50.43 -23.81 -109.17
CA VAL A 310 50.37 -22.30 -109.12
C VAL A 310 49.01 -21.60 -108.82
N THR A 311 49.10 -20.53 -107.99
CA THR A 311 48.18 -19.36 -107.81
C THR A 311 46.77 -19.60 -107.22
N ASP A 312 46.12 -18.69 -106.47
CA ASP A 312 46.43 -17.38 -105.83
C ASP A 312 45.28 -17.01 -104.84
N THR A 313 45.47 -16.02 -103.95
CA THR A 313 44.47 -15.24 -103.14
C THR A 313 43.43 -15.98 -102.26
N GLY A 314 42.94 -15.44 -101.13
CA GLY A 314 43.24 -14.20 -100.38
C GLY A 314 42.12 -13.85 -99.38
N ALA A 315 42.37 -12.86 -98.48
CA ALA A 315 41.38 -12.12 -97.65
C ALA A 315 40.70 -12.91 -96.47
N SER A 316 40.82 -12.50 -95.20
CA SER A 316 40.14 -11.38 -94.49
C SER A 316 38.68 -11.70 -94.09
N GLN A 317 38.08 -11.25 -92.97
CA GLN A 317 38.47 -10.36 -91.85
C GLN A 317 37.35 -10.37 -90.77
N VAL A 318 37.64 -9.95 -89.51
CA VAL A 318 36.80 -9.04 -88.63
C VAL A 318 35.35 -9.49 -88.27
N THR A 319 34.88 -9.49 -87.00
CA THR A 319 34.16 -8.43 -86.21
C THR A 319 33.59 -9.13 -84.94
N THR A 320 33.33 -8.57 -83.74
CA THR A 320 33.56 -7.24 -83.09
C THR A 320 33.48 -7.35 -81.55
N ASN A 321 33.83 -6.26 -80.84
CA ASN A 321 33.44 -5.91 -79.46
C ASN A 321 31.94 -5.46 -79.37
N PRO A 322 31.36 -4.96 -78.22
CA PRO A 322 31.87 -4.67 -76.86
C PRO A 322 31.06 -5.39 -75.74
N ALA A 323 31.39 -5.43 -74.43
CA ALA A 323 31.50 -4.38 -73.39
C ALA A 323 30.23 -3.46 -73.26
N PRO A 324 29.86 -2.88 -72.07
CA PRO A 324 30.69 -2.64 -70.87
C PRO A 324 30.00 -2.64 -69.44
N THR A 325 30.82 -2.40 -68.40
CA THR A 325 30.64 -1.61 -67.12
C THR A 325 29.69 -1.95 -65.94
N THR A 326 30.31 -1.90 -64.73
CA THR A 326 29.88 -1.39 -63.38
C THR A 326 28.67 -2.01 -62.65
N GLU A 327 28.73 -2.37 -61.35
CA GLU A 327 28.94 -1.55 -60.12
C GLU A 327 27.81 -0.48 -59.93
N GLU A 328 27.20 -0.22 -58.76
CA GLU A 328 27.33 -0.77 -57.40
C GLU A 328 26.04 -0.45 -56.57
N SER A 329 26.04 -0.78 -55.26
CA SER A 329 25.24 -0.17 -54.17
C SER A 329 23.83 -0.68 -53.75
N LYS A 330 23.56 -0.47 -52.46
CA LYS A 330 22.44 -0.80 -51.52
C LYS A 330 22.30 0.46 -50.60
N PRO A 331 21.26 0.78 -49.77
CA PRO A 331 20.12 0.01 -49.18
C PRO A 331 18.70 0.57 -49.51
N ALA A 332 17.62 -0.22 -49.43
CA ALA A 332 16.79 -0.59 -48.26
C ALA A 332 15.93 0.54 -47.66
N THR A 333 14.60 0.35 -47.67
CA THR A 333 13.58 1.31 -47.23
C THR A 333 12.72 0.67 -46.13
N ASN A 334 12.75 1.21 -44.92
CA ASN A 334 11.95 0.70 -43.80
C ASN A 334 10.66 1.50 -43.65
N SER A 335 9.51 0.94 -44.04
CA SER A 335 8.20 1.39 -43.54
C SER A 335 7.86 0.56 -42.30
N SER A 336 8.15 1.06 -41.11
CA SER A 336 7.90 0.36 -39.83
C SER A 336 6.44 -0.05 -39.61
N GLY A 337 5.50 0.62 -40.28
CA GLY A 337 4.06 0.37 -40.14
C GLY A 337 3.46 0.96 -38.87
N TRP A 338 4.18 1.87 -38.21
CA TRP A 338 3.74 2.64 -37.05
C TRP A 338 3.60 4.12 -37.42
N ALA A 339 2.59 4.78 -36.87
CA ALA A 339 2.29 6.20 -37.02
C ALA A 339 2.58 6.98 -35.73
N SER A 340 2.70 8.30 -35.83
CA SER A 340 2.84 9.18 -34.66
C SER A 340 1.67 8.98 -33.67
N PRO A 341 1.92 8.84 -32.36
CA PRO A 341 0.88 8.77 -31.34
C PRO A 341 0.21 10.13 -31.04
N LEU A 342 0.68 11.21 -31.67
CA LEU A 342 0.17 12.58 -31.50
C LEU A 342 -0.07 13.24 -32.86
N SER A 343 -1.09 14.11 -32.94
CA SER A 343 -1.36 14.95 -34.12
C SER A 343 -0.44 16.18 -34.23
N ILE A 344 0.52 16.33 -33.32
CA ILE A 344 1.52 17.40 -33.26
C ILE A 344 2.92 16.83 -33.48
N GLY A 345 3.91 17.70 -33.70
CA GLY A 345 5.31 17.27 -33.76
C GLY A 345 5.76 16.62 -32.44
N LEU A 346 6.50 15.52 -32.54
CA LEU A 346 7.00 14.79 -31.38
C LEU A 346 8.18 15.52 -30.75
N VAL A 347 8.04 15.92 -29.49
CA VAL A 347 9.10 16.53 -28.67
C VAL A 347 9.39 15.59 -27.51
N VAL A 348 10.50 14.85 -27.60
CA VAL A 348 10.93 13.88 -26.58
C VAL A 348 11.43 14.62 -25.34
N THR A 349 10.85 14.33 -24.18
CA THR A 349 11.28 14.85 -22.87
C THR A 349 12.03 13.81 -22.04
N SER A 350 11.70 12.53 -22.19
CA SER A 350 12.44 11.41 -21.57
C SER A 350 12.54 10.24 -22.56
N PRO A 351 13.74 9.85 -23.02
CA PRO A 351 13.93 8.72 -23.92
C PRO A 351 13.71 7.38 -23.19
N PHE A 352 13.56 6.30 -23.97
CA PHE A 352 13.56 4.93 -23.45
C PHE A 352 14.93 4.53 -22.89
N GLY A 353 14.95 3.76 -21.80
CA GLY A 353 16.16 3.19 -21.20
C GLY A 353 16.50 3.73 -19.81
N PRO A 354 17.74 3.51 -19.33
CA PRO A 354 18.13 3.88 -17.97
C PRO A 354 18.06 5.39 -17.70
N ARG A 355 17.47 5.76 -16.56
CA ARG A 355 17.38 7.15 -16.06
C ARG A 355 17.52 7.23 -14.54
N GLN A 356 17.73 8.43 -14.01
CA GLN A 356 17.50 8.70 -12.60
C GLN A 356 15.98 8.69 -12.34
N ASP A 357 15.52 8.10 -11.23
CA ASP A 357 14.09 8.06 -10.91
C ASP A 357 13.55 9.49 -10.68
N PRO A 358 12.59 9.98 -11.49
CA PRO A 358 12.08 11.34 -11.40
C PRO A 358 11.04 11.55 -10.29
N THR A 359 10.50 10.50 -9.67
CA THR A 359 9.43 10.59 -8.65
C THR A 359 9.73 9.83 -7.37
N GLY A 360 10.74 8.95 -7.37
CA GLY A 360 11.01 7.98 -6.30
C GLY A 360 10.14 6.72 -6.36
N ALA A 361 9.21 6.64 -7.32
CA ALA A 361 8.33 5.50 -7.55
C ALA A 361 8.19 5.14 -9.05
N SER A 362 8.90 5.85 -9.95
CA SER A 362 8.88 5.60 -11.40
C SER A 362 9.99 4.65 -11.85
N GLY A 363 10.94 4.32 -10.97
CA GLY A 363 12.07 3.44 -11.27
C GLY A 363 13.19 4.12 -12.06
N THR A 364 14.33 3.42 -12.12
CA THR A 364 15.56 3.84 -12.82
C THR A 364 15.67 3.31 -14.26
N GLN A 365 14.67 2.59 -14.73
CA GLN A 365 14.55 2.12 -16.11
C GLN A 365 13.25 2.71 -16.68
N HIS A 366 13.34 3.34 -17.84
CA HIS A 366 12.20 3.96 -18.50
C HIS A 366 11.70 3.08 -19.64
N ASP A 367 10.51 2.49 -19.44
CA ASP A 367 9.91 1.48 -20.30
C ASP A 367 9.09 2.04 -21.49
N GLY A 368 9.21 3.35 -21.73
CA GLY A 368 8.59 4.02 -22.86
C GLY A 368 9.35 5.27 -23.26
N ILE A 369 8.69 6.17 -23.96
CA ILE A 369 9.21 7.49 -24.35
C ILE A 369 8.19 8.56 -23.99
N ASP A 370 8.65 9.61 -23.32
CA ASP A 370 7.80 10.71 -22.86
C ASP A 370 7.79 11.82 -23.92
N PHE A 371 6.61 12.26 -24.33
CA PHE A 371 6.39 13.35 -25.28
C PHE A 371 5.71 14.55 -24.62
N ALA A 372 6.27 15.74 -24.81
CA ALA A 372 5.66 16.99 -24.35
C ALA A 372 4.38 17.33 -25.15
N GLY A 373 3.44 17.99 -24.49
CA GLY A 373 2.27 18.59 -25.12
C GLY A 373 1.42 19.36 -24.13
N ALA A 374 0.33 19.96 -24.62
CA ALA A 374 -0.66 20.63 -23.77
C ALA A 374 -1.70 19.63 -23.22
N ALA A 375 -2.32 19.94 -22.09
CA ALA A 375 -3.41 19.12 -21.55
C ALA A 375 -4.58 19.06 -22.55
N GLY A 376 -5.13 17.87 -22.77
CA GLY A 376 -6.16 17.62 -23.77
C GLY A 376 -5.66 17.44 -25.21
N THR A 377 -4.34 17.51 -25.48
CA THR A 377 -3.77 17.17 -26.81
C THR A 377 -4.23 15.76 -27.22
N PRO A 378 -4.84 15.56 -28.41
CA PRO A 378 -5.33 14.24 -28.81
C PRO A 378 -4.22 13.19 -28.90
N ILE A 379 -4.43 12.08 -28.18
CA ILE A 379 -3.59 10.88 -28.27
C ILE A 379 -4.22 9.92 -29.27
N LEU A 380 -3.41 9.45 -30.22
CA LEU A 380 -3.80 8.63 -31.36
C LEU A 380 -3.22 7.22 -31.25
N ALA A 381 -3.94 6.21 -31.70
CA ALA A 381 -3.38 4.87 -31.87
C ALA A 381 -2.28 4.88 -32.94
N SER A 382 -1.03 4.61 -32.55
CA SER A 382 0.10 4.53 -33.48
C SER A 382 -0.02 3.37 -34.48
N LYS A 383 -0.81 2.33 -34.17
CA LYS A 383 -1.05 1.19 -35.05
C LYS A 383 -2.43 0.60 -34.80
N GLY A 384 -3.04 0.02 -35.83
CA GLY A 384 -4.33 -0.66 -35.69
C GLY A 384 -4.22 -1.94 -34.85
N GLY A 385 -5.26 -2.29 -34.12
CA GLY A 385 -5.25 -3.44 -33.21
C GLY A 385 -6.50 -3.54 -32.35
N LYS A 386 -6.45 -4.40 -31.34
CA LYS A 386 -7.52 -4.59 -30.35
C LYS A 386 -7.13 -3.98 -29.02
N VAL A 387 -8.00 -3.16 -28.43
CA VAL A 387 -7.82 -2.62 -27.08
C VAL A 387 -7.90 -3.78 -26.08
N VAL A 388 -6.82 -4.03 -25.34
CA VAL A 388 -6.75 -5.08 -24.31
C VAL A 388 -6.88 -4.52 -22.89
N GLU A 389 -6.49 -3.27 -22.68
CA GLU A 389 -6.73 -2.53 -21.43
C GLU A 389 -7.18 -1.10 -21.75
N ALA A 390 -8.14 -0.60 -20.99
CA ALA A 390 -8.58 0.80 -21.00
C ALA A 390 -9.20 1.13 -19.65
N GLY A 391 -8.62 2.09 -18.92
CA GLY A 391 -9.08 2.42 -17.56
C GLY A 391 -8.04 3.21 -16.77
N PHE A 392 -8.15 3.17 -15.45
CA PHE A 392 -7.22 3.83 -14.52
C PHE A 392 -6.31 2.81 -13.84
N HIS A 393 -5.00 3.05 -13.86
CA HIS A 393 -4.00 2.33 -13.08
C HIS A 393 -3.19 3.33 -12.25
N TRP A 394 -2.76 2.97 -11.04
CA TRP A 394 -2.17 3.92 -10.09
C TRP A 394 -0.89 4.59 -10.63
N SER A 395 -0.05 3.86 -11.37
CA SER A 395 1.18 4.40 -11.95
C SER A 395 0.92 5.03 -13.33
N ALA A 396 0.21 4.33 -14.21
CA ALA A 396 -0.04 4.78 -15.59
C ALA A 396 -1.16 5.83 -15.73
N GLY A 397 -1.90 6.11 -14.66
CA GLY A 397 -3.08 6.98 -14.71
C GLY A 397 -4.20 6.39 -15.57
N ASN A 398 -4.98 7.28 -16.17
CA ASN A 398 -5.88 6.88 -17.25
C ASN A 398 -5.05 6.47 -18.47
N HIS A 399 -5.26 5.27 -18.98
CA HIS A 399 -4.42 4.70 -20.02
C HIS A 399 -5.20 3.78 -20.96
N VAL A 400 -4.60 3.50 -22.11
CA VAL A 400 -5.03 2.48 -23.08
C VAL A 400 -3.84 1.58 -23.42
N VAL A 401 -4.09 0.28 -23.57
CA VAL A 401 -3.14 -0.67 -24.17
C VAL A 401 -3.80 -1.34 -25.38
N ILE A 402 -3.13 -1.29 -26.53
CA ILE A 402 -3.58 -1.92 -27.79
C ILE A 402 -2.66 -3.08 -28.12
N GLN A 403 -3.23 -4.26 -28.35
CA GLN A 403 -2.54 -5.41 -28.94
C GLN A 403 -2.62 -5.35 -30.46
N HIS A 404 -1.49 -5.51 -31.14
CA HIS A 404 -1.36 -5.47 -32.59
C HIS A 404 -1.21 -6.87 -33.20
N SER A 405 -1.53 -7.00 -34.50
CA SER A 405 -1.50 -8.28 -35.22
C SER A 405 -0.11 -8.87 -35.43
N ASP A 406 0.95 -8.08 -35.21
CA ASP A 406 2.35 -8.50 -35.23
C ASP A 406 2.91 -8.86 -33.83
N GLY A 407 2.04 -8.96 -32.82
CA GLY A 407 2.38 -9.40 -31.47
C GLY A 407 2.90 -8.31 -30.54
N TYR A 408 3.10 -7.08 -31.03
CA TYR A 408 3.43 -5.94 -30.18
C TYR A 408 2.20 -5.41 -29.43
N TYR A 409 2.46 -4.79 -28.29
CA TYR A 409 1.51 -3.97 -27.54
C TYR A 409 2.00 -2.52 -27.56
N SER A 410 1.07 -1.56 -27.66
CA SER A 410 1.39 -0.14 -27.42
C SER A 410 0.58 0.44 -26.27
N TYR A 411 1.23 1.29 -25.48
CA TYR A 411 0.72 1.86 -24.23
C TYR A 411 0.63 3.37 -24.38
N TYR A 412 -0.48 3.93 -23.92
CA TYR A 412 -0.76 5.36 -23.98
C TYR A 412 -1.22 5.77 -22.59
N MET A 413 -0.35 6.43 -21.81
CA MET A 413 -0.57 6.66 -20.38
C MET A 413 -0.81 8.13 -20.04
N HIS A 414 -1.13 8.38 -18.77
CA HIS A 414 -1.31 9.68 -18.13
C HIS A 414 -2.46 10.55 -18.69
N MET A 415 -3.45 9.96 -19.38
CA MET A 415 -4.55 10.72 -20.00
C MET A 415 -5.33 11.59 -19.00
N VAL A 416 -5.83 12.73 -19.45
CA VAL A 416 -6.54 13.73 -18.62
C VAL A 416 -7.85 13.20 -18.02
N SER A 417 -8.49 12.26 -18.72
CA SER A 417 -9.76 11.62 -18.33
C SER A 417 -9.72 10.14 -18.71
N ALA A 418 -10.77 9.39 -18.35
CA ALA A 418 -10.98 8.05 -18.87
C ALA A 418 -10.89 8.02 -20.42
N PRO A 419 -10.39 6.94 -21.03
CA PRO A 419 -10.26 6.82 -22.49
C PRO A 419 -11.60 6.90 -23.24
N SER A 420 -11.52 7.27 -24.53
CA SER A 420 -12.67 7.26 -25.46
C SER A 420 -13.02 5.86 -26.00
N VAL A 421 -12.22 4.85 -25.68
CA VAL A 421 -12.35 3.46 -26.15
C VAL A 421 -12.40 2.49 -24.97
N GLY A 422 -13.07 1.34 -25.15
CA GLY A 422 -13.18 0.29 -24.14
C GLY A 422 -12.44 -0.98 -24.54
N VAL A 423 -12.19 -1.85 -23.55
CA VAL A 423 -11.58 -3.18 -23.75
C VAL A 423 -12.40 -4.01 -24.75
N GLY A 424 -11.70 -4.70 -25.65
CA GLY A 424 -12.26 -5.52 -26.72
C GLY A 424 -12.51 -4.78 -28.04
N SER A 425 -12.57 -3.44 -28.03
CA SER A 425 -12.77 -2.63 -29.24
C SER A 425 -11.61 -2.78 -30.21
N ASP A 426 -11.92 -2.91 -31.50
CA ASP A 426 -10.94 -2.78 -32.58
C ASP A 426 -10.75 -1.30 -32.92
N VAL A 427 -9.50 -0.88 -33.06
CA VAL A 427 -9.11 0.50 -33.33
C VAL A 427 -8.19 0.58 -34.54
N SER A 428 -8.33 1.65 -35.33
CA SER A 428 -7.48 1.92 -36.49
C SER A 428 -6.31 2.82 -36.14
N ALA A 429 -5.21 2.74 -36.89
CA ALA A 429 -4.11 3.70 -36.76
C ALA A 429 -4.62 5.13 -36.98
N GLY A 430 -4.20 6.07 -36.14
CA GLY A 430 -4.69 7.47 -36.14
C GLY A 430 -6.01 7.70 -35.39
N GLN A 431 -6.66 6.66 -34.86
CA GLN A 431 -7.90 6.82 -34.07
C GLN A 431 -7.62 7.48 -32.71
N VAL A 432 -8.43 8.46 -32.32
CA VAL A 432 -8.31 9.16 -31.02
C VAL A 432 -8.71 8.23 -29.87
N LEU A 433 -7.80 8.08 -28.90
CA LEU A 433 -7.92 7.25 -27.70
C LEU A 433 -8.26 8.04 -26.43
N GLY A 434 -7.94 9.34 -26.43
CA GLY A 434 -8.12 10.23 -25.28
C GLY A 434 -7.32 11.52 -25.45
N GLY A 435 -7.23 12.32 -24.39
CA GLY A 435 -6.43 13.54 -24.33
C GLY A 435 -5.26 13.43 -23.36
N MET A 436 -4.12 14.00 -23.71
CA MET A 436 -2.90 14.06 -22.89
C MET A 436 -3.16 14.74 -21.53
N GLY A 437 -2.54 14.25 -20.47
CA GLY A 437 -2.73 14.75 -19.11
C GLY A 437 -1.53 14.48 -18.21
N THR A 438 -1.78 14.33 -16.91
CA THR A 438 -0.76 14.04 -15.88
C THR A 438 -1.31 13.13 -14.78
N THR A 439 -2.21 12.20 -15.12
CA THR A 439 -2.82 11.30 -14.12
C THR A 439 -1.91 10.12 -13.79
N GLY A 440 -2.05 9.56 -12.58
CA GLY A 440 -1.14 8.52 -12.08
C GLY A 440 0.19 9.09 -11.58
N ASN A 441 1.27 8.31 -11.69
CA ASN A 441 2.61 8.70 -11.27
C ASN A 441 3.32 9.51 -12.37
N SER A 442 3.11 10.84 -12.36
CA SER A 442 3.60 11.77 -13.38
C SER A 442 4.11 13.06 -12.77
N THR A 443 5.18 13.64 -13.33
CA THR A 443 5.76 14.93 -12.90
C THR A 443 5.13 16.15 -13.56
N GLY A 444 4.37 15.97 -14.65
CA GLY A 444 3.77 17.07 -15.41
C GLY A 444 3.04 16.56 -16.66
N VAL A 445 2.44 17.45 -17.44
CA VAL A 445 1.64 17.03 -18.61
C VAL A 445 2.52 16.49 -19.73
N HIS A 446 2.33 15.20 -20.05
CA HIS A 446 3.02 14.50 -21.13
C HIS A 446 2.22 13.27 -21.59
N LEU A 447 2.59 12.70 -22.73
CA LEU A 447 2.22 11.33 -23.10
C LEU A 447 3.43 10.44 -22.81
N HIS A 448 3.29 9.46 -21.92
CA HIS A 448 4.21 8.33 -21.88
C HIS A 448 3.72 7.27 -22.87
N PHE A 449 4.55 6.97 -23.88
CA PHE A 449 4.28 6.02 -24.94
C PHE A 449 5.20 4.80 -24.84
N GLY A 450 4.64 3.64 -24.51
CA GLY A 450 5.38 2.38 -24.44
C GLY A 450 5.12 1.49 -25.64
N VAL A 451 6.10 0.65 -26.02
CA VAL A 451 5.90 -0.48 -26.92
C VAL A 451 6.54 -1.72 -26.30
N SER A 452 5.86 -2.87 -26.31
CA SER A 452 6.37 -4.11 -25.71
C SER A 452 5.99 -5.35 -26.50
N THR A 453 6.68 -6.46 -26.24
CA THR A 453 6.40 -7.78 -26.84
C THR A 453 5.45 -8.65 -26.01
N ALA A 454 5.18 -8.27 -24.76
CA ALA A 454 4.20 -8.91 -23.89
C ALA A 454 3.46 -7.88 -23.02
N LEU A 455 2.29 -8.23 -22.48
CA LEU A 455 1.51 -7.31 -21.66
C LEU A 455 2.30 -6.94 -20.38
N TRP A 456 2.46 -5.63 -20.14
CA TRP A 456 3.28 -5.01 -19.08
C TRP A 456 4.73 -5.54 -18.95
N SER A 457 5.31 -6.13 -20.00
CA SER A 457 6.65 -6.73 -19.94
C SER A 457 7.33 -6.83 -21.32
N GLY A 458 8.66 -6.89 -21.32
CA GLY A 458 9.43 -6.94 -22.58
C GLY A 458 9.31 -5.64 -23.39
N PHE A 459 9.38 -4.49 -22.72
CA PHE A 459 9.37 -3.18 -23.36
C PHE A 459 10.60 -3.00 -24.27
N VAL A 460 10.38 -2.36 -25.41
CA VAL A 460 11.39 -2.09 -26.44
C VAL A 460 11.40 -0.59 -26.75
N ASN A 461 12.55 -0.06 -27.17
CA ASN A 461 12.66 1.34 -27.55
C ASN A 461 11.67 1.69 -28.69
N PRO A 462 10.69 2.58 -28.49
CA PRO A 462 9.73 2.93 -29.53
C PRO A 462 10.29 3.85 -30.63
N ALA A 463 11.42 4.53 -30.39
CA ALA A 463 11.96 5.55 -31.29
C ALA A 463 12.22 5.03 -32.73
N PRO A 464 12.87 3.87 -32.96
CA PRO A 464 13.05 3.31 -34.31
C PRO A 464 11.75 2.93 -35.02
N LEU A 465 10.66 2.69 -34.29
CA LEU A 465 9.35 2.40 -34.86
C LEU A 465 8.66 3.68 -35.33
N LEU A 466 8.81 4.78 -34.57
CA LEU A 466 8.28 6.10 -34.88
C LEU A 466 9.15 6.90 -35.87
N GLY A 467 10.38 6.46 -36.13
CA GLY A 467 11.31 7.10 -37.06
C GLY A 467 11.99 8.35 -36.50
N ILE A 468 12.25 8.36 -35.19
CA ILE A 468 12.86 9.46 -34.43
C ILE A 468 14.16 9.04 -33.72
#